data_AF-A0A935AN99-F1
#
_entry.id   AF-A0A935AN99-F1
#
_cell.length_a   1.000
_cell.length_b   1.000
_cell.length_c   1.000
_cell.angle_alpha   90.00
_cell.angle_beta   90.00
_cell.angle_gamma   90.00
#
_symmetry.space_group_name_H-M   'P 1'
#
loop_
_entity.id
_entity.type
_entity.pdbx_description
1 polymer ?
#
loop_
_entity_poly.entity_id
_entity_poly.type
_entity_poly.pdbx_seq_one_letter_code
_entity_poly.pdbx_strand_id
1 'polypeptide(L)'
;MKAKYYFRLSAILVLIHLLGHTMGHLGWDKPEDPKMKDVVDTMKNNSSEFMGATHSMADYFNGYSIILIGLLAMSIVLFWILSNHTETNQKLVNLIALIIGLGFIFFGTVEYIFFFPFAAIISLIAGISALIPYFTPSK
;
A
#
# COMPACT_ATOMS: atom_id res chain seq x y z
N MET A 1 6.69 -22.68 8.24
CA MET A 1 6.71 -21.55 9.20
C MET A 1 5.34 -21.46 9.88
N LYS A 2 5.26 -21.07 11.15
CA LYS A 2 3.96 -20.78 11.80
C LYS A 2 3.25 -19.61 11.10
N ALA A 3 1.92 -19.64 11.03
CA ALA A 3 1.08 -18.59 10.42
C ALA A 3 1.47 -17.17 10.89
N LYS A 4 1.79 -17.02 12.18
CA LYS A 4 2.31 -15.79 12.79
C LYS A 4 3.43 -15.13 11.99
N TYR A 5 4.40 -15.89 11.50
CA TYR A 5 5.56 -15.32 10.81
C TYR A 5 5.23 -14.78 9.42
N TYR A 6 4.27 -15.39 8.71
CA TYR A 6 3.81 -14.87 7.43
C TYR A 6 3.13 -13.51 7.57
N PHE A 7 2.32 -13.33 8.62
CA PHE A 7 1.70 -12.03 8.91
C PHE A 7 2.73 -10.99 9.36
N ARG A 8 3.78 -11.39 10.11
CA ARG A 8 4.89 -10.49 10.45
C ARG A 8 5.69 -10.08 9.23
N LEU A 9 5.99 -11.01 8.34
CA LEU A 9 6.65 -10.72 7.08
C LEU A 9 5.82 -9.73 6.25
N SER A 10 4.51 -9.96 6.14
CA SER A 10 3.59 -9.04 5.45
C SER A 10 3.65 -7.64 6.08
N ALA A 11 3.56 -7.53 7.42
CA ALA A 11 3.66 -6.24 8.11
C ALA A 11 4.99 -5.51 7.83
N ILE A 12 6.12 -6.23 7.82
CA ILE A 12 7.44 -5.67 7.54
C ILE A 12 7.54 -5.20 6.08
N LEU A 13 7.05 -5.99 5.12
CA LEU A 13 7.04 -5.62 3.71
C LEU A 13 6.18 -4.37 3.47
N VAL A 14 5.00 -4.31 4.09
CA VAL A 14 4.14 -3.12 4.01
C VAL A 14 4.78 -1.91 4.69
N LEU A 15 5.57 -2.09 5.76
CA LEU A 15 6.37 -1.01 6.35
C LEU A 15 7.42 -0.48 5.38
N ILE A 16 8.14 -1.36 4.68
CA ILE A 16 9.10 -0.95 3.64
C ILE A 16 8.37 -0.16 2.54
N HIS A 17 7.20 -0.64 2.13
CA HIS A 17 6.38 0.06 1.16
C HIS A 17 5.93 1.44 1.66
N LEU A 18 5.42 1.53 2.89
CA LEU A 18 5.03 2.78 3.53
C LEU A 18 6.17 3.80 3.51
N LEU A 19 7.37 3.40 3.89
CA LEU A 19 8.54 4.27 3.91
C LEU A 19 8.90 4.74 2.50
N GLY A 20 8.99 3.83 1.54
CA GLY A 20 9.28 4.16 0.14
C GLY A 20 8.22 5.10 -0.45
N HIS A 21 6.95 4.86 -0.16
CA HIS A 21 5.86 5.70 -0.64
C HIS A 21 5.86 7.08 0.02
N THR A 22 6.20 7.16 1.30
CA THR A 22 6.36 8.43 2.02
C THR A 22 7.52 9.24 1.42
N MET A 23 8.64 8.59 1.11
CA MET A 23 9.76 9.27 0.43
C MET A 23 9.36 9.78 -0.95
N GLY A 24 8.66 8.97 -1.74
CA GLY A 24 8.10 9.40 -3.03
C GLY A 24 7.15 10.58 -2.89
N HIS A 25 6.27 10.55 -1.89
CA HIS A 25 5.35 11.65 -1.59
C HIS A 25 6.07 12.96 -1.20
N LEU A 26 7.19 12.88 -0.49
CA LEU A 26 7.94 14.08 -0.09
C LEU A 26 8.78 14.66 -1.23
N GLY A 27 9.03 13.88 -2.29
CA GLY A 27 9.93 14.25 -3.39
C GLY A 27 9.27 14.47 -4.75
N TRP A 28 8.01 14.05 -4.96
CA TRP A 28 7.39 14.04 -6.30
C TRP A 28 7.33 15.42 -6.96
N ASP A 29 7.22 16.49 -6.15
CA ASP A 29 6.96 17.84 -6.62
C ASP A 29 8.22 18.67 -6.92
N LYS A 30 9.39 18.03 -6.81
CA LYS A 30 10.72 18.60 -7.07
C LYS A 30 11.51 17.72 -8.05
N PRO A 31 11.00 17.46 -9.26
CA PRO A 31 11.71 16.65 -10.24
C PRO A 31 13.00 17.34 -10.69
N GLU A 32 14.06 16.57 -10.90
CA GLU A 32 15.32 17.06 -11.45
C GLU A 32 15.23 17.36 -12.96
N ASP A 33 14.40 16.61 -13.69
CA ASP A 33 14.16 16.81 -15.13
C ASP A 33 13.35 18.11 -15.37
N PRO A 34 13.90 19.10 -16.12
CA PRO A 34 13.19 20.33 -16.45
C PRO A 34 11.83 20.13 -17.14
N LYS A 35 11.66 19.07 -17.93
CA LYS A 35 10.37 18.77 -18.58
C LYS A 35 9.33 18.33 -17.57
N MET A 36 9.72 17.49 -16.61
CA MET A 36 8.84 17.07 -15.54
C MET A 36 8.50 18.22 -14.60
N LYS A 37 9.44 19.15 -14.40
CA LYS A 37 9.20 20.38 -13.64
C LYS A 37 8.06 21.20 -14.26
N ASP A 38 8.05 21.39 -15.57
CA ASP A 38 6.98 22.10 -16.29
C ASP A 38 5.61 21.41 -16.12
N VAL A 39 5.57 20.08 -16.16
CA VAL A 39 4.35 19.28 -15.88
C VAL A 39 3.87 19.49 -14.45
N VAL A 40 4.76 19.40 -13.46
CA VAL A 40 4.43 19.61 -12.04
C VAL A 40 3.93 21.04 -11.82
N ASP A 41 4.58 22.04 -12.40
CA ASP A 41 4.17 23.44 -12.29
C ASP A 41 2.79 23.64 -12.94
N THR A 42 2.50 22.98 -14.07
CA THR A 42 1.17 22.96 -14.68
C THR A 42 0.13 22.29 -13.77
N MET A 43 0.45 21.15 -13.15
CA MET A 43 -0.46 20.46 -12.21
C MET A 43 -0.80 21.31 -10.99
N LYS A 44 0.14 22.15 -10.53
CA LYS A 44 -0.04 23.05 -9.38
C LYS A 44 -0.84 24.30 -9.73
N ASN A 45 -0.62 24.87 -10.91
CA ASN A 45 -1.18 26.17 -11.29
C ASN A 45 -2.59 26.08 -11.90
N ASN A 46 -3.08 24.89 -12.22
CA ASN A 46 -4.39 24.69 -12.82
C ASN A 46 -5.35 24.02 -11.84
N SER A 47 -6.28 24.81 -11.31
CA SER A 47 -7.36 24.35 -10.45
C SER A 47 -8.70 24.31 -11.19
N SER A 48 -9.55 23.36 -10.82
CA SER A 48 -10.90 23.25 -11.36
C SER A 48 -11.87 22.87 -10.26
N GLU A 49 -13.13 23.26 -10.41
CA GLU A 49 -14.20 22.81 -9.52
C GLU A 49 -14.60 21.38 -9.90
N PHE A 50 -14.52 20.48 -8.93
CA PHE A 50 -14.97 19.10 -9.09
C PHE A 50 -15.71 18.65 -7.84
N MET A 51 -16.96 18.19 -8.03
CA MET A 51 -17.86 17.78 -6.95
C MET A 51 -18.02 18.85 -5.84
N GLY A 52 -18.02 20.13 -6.20
CA GLY A 52 -18.22 21.25 -5.27
C GLY A 52 -16.97 21.66 -4.47
N ALA A 53 -15.79 21.14 -4.81
CA ALA A 53 -14.51 21.57 -4.26
C ALA A 53 -13.57 22.02 -5.38
N THR A 54 -12.85 23.13 -5.15
CA THR A 54 -11.87 23.66 -6.11
C THR A 54 -10.47 23.27 -5.69
N HIS A 55 -9.85 22.39 -6.46
CA HIS A 55 -8.50 21.89 -6.20
C HIS A 55 -7.71 21.78 -7.51
N SER A 56 -6.40 21.83 -7.38
CA SER A 56 -5.48 21.54 -8.48
C SER A 56 -5.26 20.04 -8.65
N MET A 57 -4.74 19.61 -9.79
CA MET A 57 -4.32 18.21 -9.96
C MET A 57 -3.22 17.81 -8.96
N ALA A 58 -2.35 18.76 -8.59
CA ALA A 58 -1.36 18.56 -7.54
C ALA A 58 -1.99 18.27 -6.16
N ASP A 59 -3.07 18.96 -5.81
CA ASP A 59 -3.77 18.75 -4.54
C ASP A 59 -4.39 17.35 -4.48
N TYR A 60 -5.04 16.91 -5.57
CA TYR A 60 -5.58 15.55 -5.65
C TYR A 60 -4.48 14.49 -5.57
N PHE A 61 -3.37 14.67 -6.28
CA PHE A 61 -2.24 13.76 -6.22
C PHE A 61 -1.67 13.65 -4.79
N ASN A 62 -1.50 14.79 -4.11
CA ASN A 62 -1.09 14.84 -2.70
C ASN A 62 -2.09 14.12 -1.78
N GLY A 63 -3.38 14.43 -1.92
CA GLY A 63 -4.44 13.84 -1.11
C GLY A 63 -4.52 12.32 -1.25
N TYR A 64 -4.50 11.80 -2.48
CA TYR A 64 -4.47 10.36 -2.74
C TYR A 64 -3.23 9.69 -2.15
N SER A 65 -2.07 10.34 -2.28
CA SER A 65 -0.82 9.82 -1.70
C SER A 65 -0.88 9.75 -0.17
N ILE A 66 -1.45 10.74 0.50
CA ILE A 66 -1.61 10.75 1.97
C ILE A 66 -2.61 9.68 2.43
N ILE A 67 -3.72 9.52 1.71
CA ILE A 67 -4.70 8.45 1.98
C ILE A 67 -4.01 7.08 1.90
N LEU A 68 -3.18 6.86 0.88
CA LEU A 68 -2.45 5.61 0.70
C LEU A 68 -1.42 5.37 1.81
N ILE A 69 -0.69 6.40 2.26
CA ILE A 69 0.18 6.32 3.45
C ILE A 69 -0.62 5.85 4.69
N GLY A 70 -1.80 6.44 4.93
CA GLY A 70 -2.69 6.03 6.02
C GLY A 70 -3.17 4.58 5.89
N LEU A 71 -3.53 4.15 4.68
CA LEU A 71 -3.97 2.79 4.37
C LEU A 71 -2.85 1.76 4.60
N LEU A 72 -1.63 2.06 4.18
CA LEU A 72 -0.46 1.21 4.42
C LEU A 72 -0.15 1.12 5.91
N ALA A 73 -0.16 2.24 6.64
CA ALA A 73 0.04 2.26 8.09
C ALA A 73 -1.02 1.42 8.83
N MET A 74 -2.30 1.56 8.48
CA MET A 74 -3.39 0.74 9.01
C MET A 74 -3.14 -0.75 8.73
N SER A 75 -2.73 -1.09 7.52
CA SER A 75 -2.50 -2.48 7.11
C SER A 75 -1.37 -3.14 7.91
N ILE A 76 -0.30 -2.41 8.24
CA ILE A 76 0.78 -2.88 9.12
C ILE A 76 0.23 -3.28 10.49
N VAL A 77 -0.59 -2.39 11.08
CA VAL A 77 -1.22 -2.64 12.39
C VAL A 77 -2.12 -3.87 12.33
N LEU A 78 -2.96 -3.99 11.29
CA LEU A 78 -3.84 -5.14 11.10
C LEU A 78 -3.06 -6.44 11.00
N PHE A 79 -2.03 -6.52 10.16
CA PHE A 79 -1.19 -7.72 10.06
C PHE A 79 -0.49 -8.06 11.38
N TRP A 80 -0.05 -7.05 12.12
CA TRP A 80 0.55 -7.25 13.43
C TRP A 80 -0.45 -7.81 14.45
N ILE A 81 -1.69 -7.30 14.47
CA ILE A 81 -2.77 -7.83 15.33
C ILE A 81 -3.09 -9.28 14.94
N LEU A 82 -3.30 -9.57 13.65
CA LEU A 82 -3.60 -10.92 13.16
C LEU A 82 -2.53 -11.93 13.57
N SER A 83 -1.26 -11.54 13.48
CA SER A 83 -0.13 -12.38 13.88
C SER A 83 -0.15 -12.82 15.35
N ASN A 84 -0.79 -12.05 16.23
CA ASN A 84 -0.90 -12.35 17.66
C ASN A 84 -2.07 -13.28 17.99
N HIS A 85 -3.00 -13.49 17.06
CA HIS A 85 -4.25 -14.21 17.29
C HIS A 85 -4.34 -15.52 16.48
N THR A 86 -3.25 -15.93 15.83
CA THR A 86 -3.25 -17.09 14.92
C THR A 86 -3.60 -18.41 15.60
N GLU A 87 -3.34 -18.54 16.90
CA GLU A 87 -3.55 -19.77 17.67
C GLU A 87 -4.92 -19.79 18.39
N THR A 88 -5.55 -18.63 18.61
CA THR A 88 -6.80 -18.52 19.37
C THR A 88 -8.05 -18.42 18.49
N ASN A 89 -7.95 -17.80 17.31
CA ASN A 89 -9.10 -17.53 16.43
C ASN A 89 -8.76 -17.75 14.96
N GLN A 90 -8.14 -18.90 14.65
CA GLN A 90 -7.54 -19.16 13.33
C GLN A 90 -8.48 -18.91 12.14
N LYS A 91 -9.73 -19.38 12.20
CA LYS A 91 -10.69 -19.22 11.09
C LYS A 91 -10.96 -17.75 10.78
N LEU A 92 -11.19 -16.94 11.81
CA LEU A 92 -11.44 -15.51 11.65
C LEU A 92 -10.20 -14.78 11.15
N VAL A 93 -9.02 -15.10 11.72
CA VAL A 93 -7.74 -14.54 11.29
C VAL A 93 -7.50 -14.82 9.80
N ASN A 94 -7.73 -16.06 9.36
CA ASN A 94 -7.53 -16.46 7.97
C ASN A 94 -8.52 -15.78 7.01
N LEU A 95 -9.78 -15.56 7.42
CA LEU A 95 -10.75 -14.83 6.59
C LEU A 95 -10.41 -13.35 6.44
N ILE A 96 -9.98 -12.69 7.52
CA ILE A 96 -9.53 -11.29 7.45
C ILE A 96 -8.26 -11.18 6.60
N ALA A 97 -7.30 -12.09 6.82
CA ALA A 97 -6.07 -12.14 6.03
C ALA A 97 -6.32 -12.40 4.54
N LEU A 98 -7.32 -13.22 4.19
CA LEU A 98 -7.73 -13.44 2.80
C LEU A 98 -8.14 -12.12 2.13
N ILE A 99 -9.00 -11.33 2.79
CA ILE A 99 -9.50 -10.06 2.25
C ILE A 99 -8.35 -9.06 2.07
N ILE A 100 -7.55 -8.85 3.12
CA ILE A 100 -6.43 -7.90 3.07
C ILE A 100 -5.38 -8.37 2.06
N GLY A 101 -5.07 -9.68 2.04
CA GLY A 101 -4.11 -10.28 1.13
C GLY A 101 -4.50 -10.09 -0.34
N LEU A 102 -5.76 -10.34 -0.70
CA LEU A 102 -6.28 -10.06 -2.05
C LEU A 102 -6.20 -8.57 -2.41
N GLY A 103 -6.43 -7.67 -1.44
CA GLY A 103 -6.21 -6.23 -1.62
C GLY A 103 -4.76 -5.90 -2.00
N PHE A 104 -3.78 -6.53 -1.35
CA PHE A 104 -2.36 -6.35 -1.69
C PHE A 104 -1.96 -6.99 -3.03
N ILE A 105 -2.61 -8.08 -3.45
CA ILE A 105 -2.44 -8.61 -4.81
C ILE A 105 -2.95 -7.61 -5.84
N PHE A 106 -4.11 -7.01 -5.58
CA PHE A 106 -4.66 -5.96 -6.43
C PHE A 106 -3.73 -4.74 -6.50
N PHE A 107 -3.25 -4.23 -5.36
CA PHE A 107 -2.29 -3.11 -5.33
C PHE A 107 -1.01 -3.44 -6.10
N GLY A 108 -0.41 -4.60 -5.86
CA GLY A 108 0.78 -5.01 -6.58
C GLY A 108 0.58 -5.13 -8.10
N THR A 109 -0.62 -5.51 -8.54
CA THR A 109 -0.97 -5.55 -9.97
C THR A 109 -1.08 -4.15 -10.56
N VAL A 110 -1.76 -3.23 -9.88
CA VAL A 110 -1.87 -1.83 -10.30
C VAL A 110 -0.50 -1.15 -10.32
N GLU A 111 0.33 -1.40 -9.31
CA GLU A 111 1.70 -0.90 -9.21
C GLU A 111 2.59 -1.40 -10.35
N TYR A 112 2.41 -2.66 -10.76
CA TYR A 112 3.15 -3.22 -11.89
C TYR A 112 2.80 -2.54 -13.21
N ILE A 113 1.53 -2.18 -13.41
CA ILE A 113 1.04 -1.58 -14.66
C ILE A 113 1.37 -0.09 -14.75
N PHE A 114 1.15 0.67 -13.67
CA PHE A 114 1.19 2.14 -13.70
C PHE A 114 2.38 2.77 -12.98
N PHE A 115 3.10 2.00 -12.16
CA PHE A 115 4.19 2.52 -11.33
C PHE A 115 5.50 1.80 -11.68
N PHE A 116 6.18 1.21 -10.70
CA PHE A 116 7.50 0.63 -10.89
C PHE A 116 7.63 -0.73 -10.18
N PRO A 117 8.50 -1.63 -10.69
CA PRO A 117 8.53 -3.03 -10.25
C PRO A 117 8.79 -3.24 -8.75
N PHE A 118 9.57 -2.36 -8.12
CA PHE A 118 9.90 -2.52 -6.71
C PHE A 118 8.66 -2.44 -5.81
N ALA A 119 7.78 -1.44 -5.99
CA ALA A 119 6.54 -1.34 -5.24
C ALA A 119 5.67 -2.59 -5.46
N ALA A 120 5.48 -2.94 -6.74
CA ALA A 120 4.68 -4.09 -7.14
C ALA A 120 5.13 -5.41 -6.49
N ILE A 121 6.44 -5.69 -6.52
CA ILE A 121 7.01 -6.90 -5.93
C ILE A 121 6.76 -6.94 -4.42
N ILE A 122 6.97 -5.82 -3.71
CA ILE A 122 6.75 -5.74 -2.27
C ILE A 122 5.28 -6.00 -1.92
N SER A 123 4.33 -5.35 -2.63
CA SER A 123 2.89 -5.56 -2.44
C SER A 123 2.45 -6.99 -2.76
N LEU A 124 2.93 -7.57 -3.87
CA LEU A 124 2.62 -8.95 -4.24
C LEU A 124 3.15 -9.94 -3.21
N ILE A 125 4.40 -9.80 -2.75
CA ILE A 125 4.97 -10.71 -1.76
C ILE A 125 4.23 -10.55 -0.42
N ALA A 126 3.86 -9.34 -0.01
CA ALA A 126 3.05 -9.11 1.18
C ALA A 126 1.67 -9.80 1.08
N GLY A 127 0.99 -9.63 -0.06
CA GLY A 127 -0.29 -10.27 -0.34
C GLY A 127 -0.18 -11.80 -0.34
N ILE A 128 0.76 -12.37 -1.09
CA ILE A 128 0.99 -13.82 -1.15
C ILE A 128 1.31 -14.37 0.24
N SER A 129 2.20 -13.71 0.99
CA SER A 129 2.56 -14.11 2.35
C SER A 129 1.34 -14.15 3.25
N ALA A 130 0.47 -13.14 3.20
CA ALA A 130 -0.78 -13.12 3.98
C ALA A 130 -1.76 -14.24 3.60
N LEU A 131 -1.73 -14.71 2.35
CA LEU A 131 -2.63 -15.76 1.86
C LEU A 131 -2.18 -17.18 2.20
N ILE A 132 -0.87 -17.43 2.36
CA ILE A 132 -0.34 -18.79 2.62
C ILE A 132 -1.03 -19.49 3.82
N PRO A 133 -1.21 -18.84 4.99
CA PRO A 133 -1.86 -19.47 6.15
C PRO A 133 -3.30 -19.96 5.91
N TYR A 134 -4.01 -19.40 4.93
CA TYR A 134 -5.35 -19.86 4.56
C TYR A 134 -5.31 -21.26 3.91
N PHE A 135 -4.30 -21.53 3.10
CA PHE A 135 -4.14 -22.80 2.36
C PHE A 135 -3.31 -23.84 3.11
N THR A 136 -2.53 -23.43 4.11
CA THR A 136 -1.78 -24.34 4.97
C THR A 136 -2.40 -24.37 6.38
N PRO A 137 -3.38 -25.27 6.64
CA PRO A 137 -3.94 -25.42 7.97
C PRO A 137 -2.83 -25.74 8.97
N SER A 138 -2.79 -25.03 10.09
CA SER A 138 -1.87 -25.37 11.18
C SER A 138 -2.33 -26.68 11.82
N LYS A 139 -1.43 -27.66 11.88
CA LYS A 139 -1.58 -28.82 12.75
C LYS A 139 -1.63 -28.40 14.21
#